data_AF-K0I6U7-F1
#
_entry.id   AF-K0I6U7-F1
#
_cell.length_a   1.000
_cell.length_b   1.000
_cell.length_c   1.000
_cell.angle_alpha   90.00
_cell.angle_beta   90.00
_cell.angle_gamma   90.00
#
_symmetry.space_group_name_H-M   'P 1'
#
loop_
_entity.id
_entity.type
_entity.pdbx_description
1 polymer ?
#
loop_
_entity_poly.entity_id
_entity_poly.type
_entity_poly.pdbx_seq_one_letter_code
_entity_poly.pdbx_strand_id
1 'polypeptide(L)'
;MSNVRVNESPNHFMVLDAIARGMKTVDKIAKVTRLSKPEVELIINDLMTQRLIIGTEKKSFFGGKKMEFSISHTGLQLLNTKKLELEKQAQQIQQWYQNGQTQQLQSYMDNNRMWIPMMLFSGIMNAMFFMSMMSLMGMAMSPAESGFAGGEGGAATDGGAAGGAEGDAGGGGDFGGGDFGGGDFSF
;
A
#
# COMPACT_ATOMS: atom_id res chain seq x y z
N MET A 1 8.22 -26.66 -10.74
CA MET A 1 8.51 -25.23 -10.54
C MET A 1 7.56 -24.46 -11.41
N SER A 2 6.55 -23.83 -10.81
CA SER A 2 5.56 -23.03 -11.54
C SER A 2 6.26 -21.74 -11.99
N ASN A 3 6.53 -21.60 -13.28
CA ASN A 3 7.04 -20.34 -13.85
C ASN A 3 5.90 -19.31 -13.76
N VAL A 4 5.83 -18.53 -12.70
CA VAL A 4 4.97 -17.35 -12.65
C VAL A 4 5.50 -16.37 -13.69
N ARG A 5 4.79 -16.26 -14.81
CA ARG A 5 5.07 -15.24 -15.82
C ARG A 5 4.67 -13.90 -15.23
N VAL A 6 5.64 -13.03 -14.93
CA VAL A 6 5.39 -11.69 -14.39
C VAL A 6 4.32 -10.94 -15.19
N ASN A 7 4.27 -11.19 -16.51
CA ASN A 7 3.32 -10.62 -17.46
C ASN A 7 1.83 -10.83 -17.11
N GLU A 8 1.50 -11.74 -16.20
CA GLU A 8 0.11 -12.08 -15.84
C GLU A 8 -0.19 -11.90 -14.35
N SER A 9 0.75 -11.42 -13.54
CA SER A 9 0.57 -11.27 -12.09
C SER A 9 0.48 -9.80 -11.65
N PRO A 10 -0.70 -9.32 -11.24
CA PRO A 10 -0.89 -7.96 -10.73
C PRO A 10 0.04 -7.61 -9.57
N ASN A 11 0.26 -8.54 -8.63
CA ASN A 11 1.16 -8.32 -7.49
C ASN A 11 2.62 -8.13 -7.92
N HIS A 12 3.08 -8.84 -8.97
CA HIS A 12 4.43 -8.61 -9.52
C HIS A 12 4.56 -7.22 -10.13
N PHE A 13 3.53 -6.76 -10.87
CA PHE A 13 3.51 -5.41 -11.41
C PHE A 13 3.41 -4.33 -10.32
N MET A 14 2.69 -4.58 -9.23
CA MET A 14 2.64 -3.68 -8.08
C MET A 14 4.02 -3.55 -7.41
N VAL A 15 4.72 -4.67 -7.20
CA VAL A 15 6.09 -4.65 -6.65
C VAL A 15 7.06 -3.95 -7.61
N LEU A 16 6.97 -4.26 -8.91
CA LEU A 16 7.80 -3.62 -9.94
C LEU A 16 7.56 -2.11 -10.01
N ASP A 17 6.31 -1.67 -9.93
CA ASP A 17 5.93 -0.26 -9.89
C ASP A 17 6.37 0.43 -8.59
N ALA A 18 6.27 -0.24 -7.44
CA ALA A 18 6.79 0.28 -6.18
C ALA A 18 8.31 0.56 -6.26
N ILE A 19 9.07 -0.38 -6.85
CA ILE A 19 10.51 -0.22 -7.06
C ILE A 19 10.79 0.92 -8.05
N ALA A 20 10.02 1.02 -9.14
CA ALA A 20 10.13 2.11 -10.11
C ALA A 20 9.90 3.49 -9.46
N ARG A 21 9.02 3.57 -8.45
CA ARG A 21 8.75 4.78 -7.64
C ARG A 21 9.78 5.03 -6.54
N GLY A 22 10.84 4.22 -6.46
CA GLY A 22 11.94 4.42 -5.51
C GLY A 22 11.79 3.68 -4.17
N MET A 23 10.86 2.73 -4.05
CA MET A 23 10.81 1.85 -2.89
C MET A 23 11.86 0.75 -3.01
N LYS A 24 13.00 0.98 -2.37
CA LYS A 24 14.22 0.18 -2.57
C LYS A 24 14.34 -1.05 -1.67
N THR A 25 13.50 -1.22 -0.64
CA THR A 25 13.70 -2.27 0.38
C THR A 25 12.43 -3.08 0.59
N VAL A 26 12.54 -4.37 0.92
CA VAL A 26 11.40 -5.27 1.20
C VAL A 26 10.37 -4.62 2.12
N ASP A 27 10.81 -4.03 3.25
CA ASP A 27 9.91 -3.39 4.22
C ASP A 27 9.06 -2.28 3.59
N LYS A 28 9.71 -1.42 2.79
CA LYS A 28 9.08 -0.29 2.10
C LYS A 28 8.11 -0.78 1.04
N ILE A 29 8.52 -1.77 0.26
CA ILE A 29 7.70 -2.37 -0.80
C ILE A 29 6.47 -3.05 -0.20
N ALA A 30 6.64 -3.89 0.81
CA ALA A 30 5.54 -4.57 1.51
C ALA A 30 4.54 -3.55 2.09
N LYS A 31 5.03 -2.48 2.72
CA LYS A 31 4.16 -1.43 3.27
C LYS A 31 3.28 -0.76 2.21
N VAL A 32 3.84 -0.37 1.06
CA VAL A 32 3.06 0.35 0.03
C VAL A 32 2.17 -0.56 -0.81
N THR A 33 2.64 -1.78 -1.09
CA THR A 33 1.87 -2.77 -1.85
C THR A 33 0.84 -3.50 -1.00
N ARG A 34 0.93 -3.39 0.34
CA ARG A 34 0.10 -4.11 1.32
C ARG A 34 0.22 -5.63 1.23
N LEU A 35 1.30 -6.11 0.63
CA LEU A 35 1.64 -7.52 0.57
C LEU A 35 2.46 -7.92 1.80
N SER A 36 2.44 -9.21 2.14
CA SER A 36 3.27 -9.72 3.22
C SER A 36 4.76 -9.67 2.82
N LYS A 37 5.67 -9.49 3.79
CA LYS A 37 7.11 -9.50 3.49
C LYS A 37 7.57 -10.80 2.78
N PRO A 38 7.14 -12.01 3.20
CA PRO A 38 7.52 -13.24 2.51
C PRO A 38 7.03 -13.27 1.05
N GLU A 39 5.81 -12.78 0.78
CA GLU A 39 5.29 -12.68 -0.59
C GLU A 39 6.12 -11.70 -1.43
N VAL A 40 6.46 -10.53 -0.88
CA VAL A 40 7.32 -9.57 -1.57
C VAL A 40 8.70 -10.14 -1.87
N GLU A 41 9.27 -10.91 -0.95
CA GLU A 41 10.57 -11.58 -1.15
C GLU A 41 10.51 -12.60 -2.29
N LEU A 42 9.45 -13.42 -2.35
CA LEU A 42 9.24 -14.35 -3.46
C LEU A 42 9.12 -13.62 -4.80
N ILE A 43 8.29 -12.57 -4.86
CA ILE A 43 8.12 -11.74 -6.07
C ILE A 43 9.44 -11.09 -6.49
N ILE A 44 10.22 -10.55 -5.54
CA ILE A 44 11.53 -9.94 -5.82
C ILE A 44 12.49 -10.97 -6.41
N ASN A 45 12.52 -12.20 -5.88
CA ASN A 45 13.35 -13.28 -6.42
C ASN A 45 12.96 -13.62 -7.86
N ASP A 46 11.66 -13.68 -8.16
CA ASP A 46 11.16 -13.94 -9.51
C ASP A 46 11.52 -12.79 -10.47
N LEU A 47 11.36 -11.54 -10.04
CA LEU A 47 11.73 -10.35 -10.82
C LEU A 47 13.25 -10.28 -11.08
N MET A 48 14.09 -10.67 -10.12
CA MET A 48 15.54 -10.74 -10.29
C MET A 48 15.93 -11.85 -11.28
N THR A 49 15.31 -13.02 -11.16
CA THR A 49 15.54 -14.16 -12.07
C THR A 49 15.21 -13.78 -13.52
N GLN A 50 14.17 -12.95 -13.70
CA GLN A 50 13.75 -12.43 -15.00
C GLN A 50 14.54 -11.18 -15.44
N ARG A 51 15.53 -10.75 -14.66
CA ARG A 51 16.36 -9.54 -14.89
C ARG A 51 15.54 -8.25 -15.00
N LEU A 52 14.35 -8.22 -14.42
CA LEU A 52 13.47 -7.05 -14.41
C LEU A 52 13.91 -6.05 -13.34
N ILE A 53 14.53 -6.52 -12.27
CA ILE A 53 15.13 -5.69 -11.22
C ILE A 53 16.57 -6.15 -10.92
N ILE A 54 17.31 -5.28 -10.24
CA ILE A 54 18.69 -5.50 -9.81
C ILE A 54 18.74 -5.30 -8.29
N GLY A 55 19.32 -6.28 -7.57
CA GLY A 55 19.58 -6.19 -6.14
C GLY A 55 21.04 -5.80 -5.85
N THR A 56 21.24 -4.84 -4.95
CA THR A 56 22.56 -4.34 -4.56
C THR A 56 22.67 -4.28 -3.04
N GLU A 57 23.73 -4.83 -2.47
CA GLU A 57 24.06 -4.63 -1.06
C GLU A 57 24.58 -3.20 -0.84
N LYS A 58 23.93 -2.44 0.04
CA LYS A 58 24.45 -1.16 0.51
C LYS A 58 24.77 -1.20 1.99
N LYS A 59 25.85 -0.51 2.36
CA LYS A 59 26.19 -0.25 3.76
C LYS A 59 25.17 0.72 4.34
N SER A 60 24.47 0.26 5.36
CA SER A 60 23.55 1.05 6.18
C SER A 60 24.34 1.98 7.10
N PHE A 61 23.73 3.10 7.48
CA PHE A 61 24.32 4.12 8.34
C PHE A 61 24.75 3.58 9.73
N PHE A 62 24.14 2.48 10.19
CA PHE A 62 24.48 1.80 11.44
C PHE A 62 25.46 0.62 11.27
N GLY A 63 26.25 0.59 10.18
CA GLY A 63 27.27 -0.44 9.96
C GLY A 63 26.75 -1.79 9.46
N GLY A 64 25.44 -2.03 9.46
CA GLY A 64 24.83 -3.20 8.84
C GLY A 64 24.81 -3.13 7.31
N LYS A 65 24.58 -4.26 6.64
CA LYS A 65 24.31 -4.30 5.19
C LYS A 65 22.80 -4.41 4.97
N LYS A 66 22.27 -3.65 4.01
CA LYS A 66 20.87 -3.76 3.58
C LYS A 66 20.82 -3.99 2.06
N MET A 67 20.00 -4.94 1.64
CA MET A 67 19.67 -5.13 0.22
C MET A 67 18.76 -4.01 -0.25
N GLU A 68 19.19 -3.33 -1.31
CA GLU A 68 18.38 -2.38 -2.06
C GLU A 68 18.08 -2.90 -3.46
N PHE A 69 16.89 -2.58 -3.98
CA PHE A 69 16.43 -2.98 -5.30
C PHE A 69 16.23 -1.75 -6.19
N SER A 70 16.62 -1.88 -7.45
CA SER A 70 16.36 -0.90 -8.51
C SER A 70 15.79 -1.58 -9.75
N ILE A 71 14.93 -0.88 -10.48
CA ILE A 71 14.37 -1.39 -11.73
C ILE A 71 15.42 -1.39 -12.84
N SER A 72 15.43 -2.44 -13.67
CA SER A 72 16.24 -2.50 -14.89
C SER A 72 15.58 -1.73 -16.03
N HIS A 73 16.30 -1.50 -17.13
CA HIS A 73 15.72 -0.93 -18.35
C HIS A 73 14.56 -1.80 -18.90
N THR A 74 14.77 -3.11 -18.99
CA THR A 74 13.76 -4.07 -19.46
C THR A 74 12.53 -4.11 -18.55
N GLY A 75 12.75 -4.09 -17.23
CA GLY A 75 11.66 -4.01 -16.24
C GLY A 75 10.83 -2.74 -16.39
N LEU A 76 11.49 -1.60 -16.61
CA LEU A 76 10.81 -0.32 -16.81
C LEU A 76 9.99 -0.31 -18.10
N GLN A 77 10.54 -0.84 -19.20
CA GLN A 77 9.81 -0.96 -20.47
C GLN A 77 8.58 -1.86 -20.32
N LEU A 78 8.75 -3.05 -19.72
CA LEU A 78 7.64 -3.98 -19.47
C LEU A 78 6.54 -3.34 -18.62
N LEU A 79 6.93 -2.67 -17.53
CA LEU A 79 6.00 -1.96 -16.65
C LEU A 79 5.22 -0.89 -17.42
N ASN A 80 5.90 -0.05 -18.20
CA ASN A 80 5.27 1.03 -18.95
C ASN A 80 4.30 0.51 -20.02
N THR A 81 4.67 -0.57 -20.72
CA THR A 81 3.76 -1.22 -21.67
C THR A 81 2.49 -1.70 -20.98
N LYS A 82 2.61 -2.33 -19.80
CA LYS A 82 1.43 -2.79 -19.07
C LYS A 82 0.59 -1.64 -18.53
N LYS A 83 1.21 -0.57 -18.03
CA LYS A 83 0.48 0.64 -17.60
C LYS A 83 -0.32 1.26 -18.74
N LEU A 84 0.27 1.38 -19.93
CA LEU A 84 -0.42 1.93 -21.09
C LEU A 84 -1.62 1.07 -21.53
N GLU A 85 -1.52 -0.26 -21.39
CA GLU A 85 -2.66 -1.17 -21.60
C GLU A 85 -3.78 -0.89 -20.58
N LEU A 86 -3.44 -0.84 -19.29
CA LEU A 86 -4.38 -0.58 -18.20
C LEU A 86 -5.01 0.83 -18.29
N GLU A 87 -4.26 1.83 -18.75
CA GLU A 87 -4.76 3.19 -18.98
C GLU A 87 -5.83 3.22 -20.07
N LYS A 88 -5.63 2.49 -21.17
CA LYS A 88 -6.66 2.35 -22.22
C LYS A 88 -7.91 1.67 -21.70
N GLN A 89 -7.74 0.65 -20.86
CA GLN A 89 -8.88 -0.02 -20.22
C GLN A 89 -9.62 0.92 -19.26
N ALA A 90 -8.89 1.68 -18.43
CA ALA A 90 -9.48 2.65 -17.52
C ALA A 90 -10.28 3.73 -18.27
N GLN A 91 -9.81 4.19 -19.43
CA GLN A 91 -10.57 5.11 -20.29
C GLN A 91 -11.86 4.49 -20.81
N GLN A 92 -11.86 3.21 -21.19
CA GLN A 92 -13.08 2.50 -21.60
C GLN A 92 -14.09 2.38 -20.46
N ILE A 93 -13.62 2.02 -19.25
CA ILE A 93 -14.45 1.96 -18.04
C ILE A 93 -15.09 3.34 -17.78
N GLN A 94 -14.31 4.42 -17.89
CA GLN A 94 -14.84 5.77 -17.70
C GLN A 94 -15.92 6.13 -18.73
N GLN A 95 -15.75 5.72 -19.99
CA GLN A 95 -16.77 5.93 -21.03
C GLN A 95 -18.05 5.14 -20.72
N TRP A 96 -17.94 3.87 -20.34
CA TRP A 96 -19.11 3.07 -19.97
C TRP A 96 -19.84 3.67 -18.75
N TYR A 97 -19.10 4.16 -17.76
CA TYR A 97 -19.66 4.86 -16.61
C TYR A 97 -20.41 6.13 -17.01
N GLN A 98 -19.80 6.99 -17.84
CA GLN A 98 -20.43 8.23 -18.32
C GLN A 98 -21.70 7.97 -19.14
N ASN A 99 -21.74 6.86 -19.88
CA ASN A 99 -22.88 6.46 -20.69
C ASN A 99 -23.93 5.63 -19.93
N GLY A 100 -23.77 5.38 -18.63
CA GLY A 100 -24.69 4.57 -17.83
C GLY A 100 -24.71 3.08 -18.21
N GLN A 101 -23.66 2.58 -18.85
CA GLN A 101 -23.54 1.20 -19.37
C GLN A 101 -23.12 0.20 -18.27
N THR A 102 -24.01 -0.01 -17.30
CA THR A 102 -23.73 -0.81 -16.08
C THR A 102 -23.43 -2.28 -16.36
N GLN A 103 -24.02 -2.88 -17.38
CA GLN A 103 -23.75 -4.28 -17.76
C GLN A 103 -22.31 -4.47 -18.26
N GLN A 104 -21.81 -3.53 -19.07
CA GLN A 104 -20.44 -3.54 -19.59
C GLN A 104 -19.44 -3.32 -18.45
N LEU A 105 -19.73 -2.39 -17.55
CA LEU A 105 -18.94 -2.19 -16.33
C LEU A 105 -18.85 -3.46 -15.49
N GLN A 106 -19.99 -4.12 -15.23
CA GLN A 106 -20.02 -5.33 -14.41
C GLN A 106 -19.23 -6.47 -15.03
N SER A 107 -19.46 -6.74 -16.32
CA SER A 107 -18.71 -7.75 -17.06
C SER A 107 -17.20 -7.46 -17.04
N TYR A 108 -16.79 -6.21 -17.20
CA TYR A 108 -15.37 -5.85 -17.13
C TYR A 108 -14.80 -6.10 -15.73
N MET A 109 -15.50 -5.62 -14.69
CA MET A 109 -15.08 -5.75 -13.29
C MET A 109 -14.91 -7.21 -12.90
N ASP A 110 -15.85 -8.07 -13.30
CA ASP A 110 -15.80 -9.50 -12.99
C ASP A 110 -14.63 -10.19 -13.71
N ASN A 111 -14.44 -9.89 -15.00
CA ASN A 111 -13.41 -10.53 -15.82
C ASN A 111 -11.99 -10.01 -15.53
N ASN A 112 -11.86 -8.76 -15.07
CA ASN A 112 -10.56 -8.09 -14.89
C ASN A 112 -10.30 -7.71 -13.43
N ARG A 113 -11.05 -8.30 -12.48
CA ARG A 113 -11.01 -7.97 -11.05
C ARG A 113 -9.60 -7.95 -10.48
N MET A 114 -8.76 -8.89 -10.89
CA MET A 114 -7.38 -9.02 -10.41
C MET A 114 -6.50 -7.81 -10.77
N TRP A 115 -6.80 -7.07 -11.84
CA TRP A 115 -6.05 -5.90 -12.27
C TRP A 115 -6.52 -4.59 -11.62
N ILE A 116 -7.69 -4.58 -10.98
CA ILE A 116 -8.24 -3.39 -10.31
C ILE A 116 -7.32 -2.92 -9.18
N PRO A 117 -6.84 -3.78 -8.26
CA PRO A 117 -5.88 -3.36 -7.24
C PRO A 117 -4.62 -2.72 -7.83
N MET A 118 -4.12 -3.24 -8.96
CA MET A 118 -2.97 -2.64 -9.65
C MET A 118 -3.31 -1.26 -10.24
N MET A 119 -4.47 -1.08 -10.87
CA MET A 119 -4.88 0.23 -11.40
C MET A 119 -5.06 1.27 -10.29
N LEU A 120 -5.64 0.89 -9.15
CA LEU A 120 -5.78 1.76 -7.98
C LEU A 120 -4.43 2.09 -7.35
N PHE A 121 -3.60 1.07 -7.10
CA PHE A 121 -2.25 1.24 -6.54
C PHE A 121 -1.38 2.13 -7.42
N SER A 122 -1.44 1.91 -8.74
CA SER A 122 -0.66 2.69 -9.69
C SER A 122 -1.21 4.09 -9.93
N GLY A 123 -2.44 4.39 -9.51
CA GLY A 123 -3.11 5.67 -9.75
C GLY A 123 -3.67 5.83 -11.16
N ILE A 124 -3.66 4.77 -11.98
CA ILE A 124 -4.32 4.74 -13.30
C ILE A 124 -5.84 4.92 -13.12
N MET A 125 -6.39 4.31 -12.07
CA MET A 125 -7.77 4.51 -11.66
C MET A 125 -7.79 5.23 -10.31
N ASN A 126 -8.49 6.36 -10.23
CA ASN A 126 -8.64 7.09 -8.98
C ASN A 126 -9.60 6.34 -8.04
N ALA A 127 -9.22 6.24 -6.77
CA ALA A 127 -10.04 5.71 -5.69
C ALA A 127 -11.46 6.29 -5.70
N MET A 128 -11.63 7.62 -5.75
CA MET A 128 -12.94 8.27 -5.76
C MET A 128 -13.82 7.84 -6.95
N PHE A 129 -13.21 7.69 -8.12
CA PHE A 129 -13.92 7.20 -9.31
C PHE A 129 -14.37 5.76 -9.11
N PHE A 130 -13.49 4.90 -8.62
CA PHE A 130 -13.82 3.52 -8.29
C PHE A 130 -14.94 3.43 -7.24
N MET A 131 -14.89 4.25 -6.17
CA MET A 131 -15.96 4.29 -5.17
C MET A 131 -17.29 4.73 -5.76
N SER A 132 -17.29 5.74 -6.61
CA SER A 132 -18.50 6.23 -7.28
C SER A 132 -19.10 5.16 -8.19
N MET A 133 -18.26 4.45 -8.94
CA MET A 133 -18.67 3.31 -9.78
C MET A 133 -19.26 2.17 -8.95
N MET A 134 -18.60 1.79 -7.85
CA MET A 134 -19.09 0.75 -6.95
C MET A 134 -20.42 1.13 -6.30
N SER A 135 -20.58 2.39 -5.89
CA SER A 135 -21.82 2.93 -5.35
C SER A 135 -22.95 2.91 -6.38
N LEU A 136 -22.67 3.29 -7.64
CA LEU A 136 -23.65 3.25 -8.73
C LEU A 136 -24.14 1.83 -9.00
N MET A 137 -23.22 0.86 -8.93
CA MET A 137 -23.51 -0.54 -9.22
C MET A 137 -24.05 -1.31 -8.00
N GLY A 138 -24.11 -0.68 -6.82
CA GLY A 138 -24.51 -1.33 -5.57
C GLY A 138 -23.58 -2.47 -5.14
N MET A 139 -22.31 -2.46 -5.57
CA MET A 139 -21.36 -3.54 -5.31
C MET A 139 -20.51 -3.23 -4.07
N ALA A 140 -20.24 -4.27 -3.26
CA ALA A 140 -19.31 -4.17 -2.14
C ALA A 140 -17.86 -4.29 -2.61
N MET A 141 -16.97 -3.46 -2.05
CA MET A 141 -15.53 -3.51 -2.34
C MET A 141 -14.88 -4.75 -1.74
N SER A 142 -13.91 -5.33 -2.45
CA SER A 142 -13.04 -6.34 -1.86
C SER A 142 -12.04 -5.74 -0.87
N PRO A 143 -11.47 -6.53 0.05
CA PRO A 143 -10.48 -6.05 1.01
C PRO A 143 -9.24 -5.38 0.37
N ALA A 144 -8.80 -5.87 -0.78
CA ALA A 144 -7.67 -5.30 -1.51
C ALA A 144 -8.02 -3.92 -2.09
N GLU A 145 -9.19 -3.81 -2.73
CA GLU A 145 -9.69 -2.55 -3.31
C GLU A 145 -9.98 -1.52 -2.23
N SER A 146 -10.62 -1.91 -1.12
CA SER A 146 -10.84 -1.02 0.03
C SER A 146 -9.53 -0.51 0.61
N GLY A 147 -8.48 -1.33 0.54
CA GLY A 147 -7.16 -0.92 0.95
C GLY A 147 -6.65 0.28 0.15
N PHE A 148 -6.68 0.19 -1.17
CA PHE A 148 -6.20 1.28 -2.03
C PHE A 148 -7.18 2.45 -2.13
N ALA A 149 -8.48 2.17 -2.08
CA ALA A 149 -9.52 3.18 -2.20
C ALA A 149 -9.64 4.06 -0.94
N GLY A 150 -9.54 3.48 0.26
CA GLY A 150 -9.58 4.23 1.53
C GLY A 150 -8.31 5.05 1.84
N GLY A 151 -7.47 5.31 0.83
CA GLY A 151 -6.12 5.87 0.95
C GLY A 151 -6.00 7.39 0.87
N GLU A 152 -7.10 8.14 0.81
CA GLU A 152 -7.11 9.60 1.03
C GLU A 152 -7.70 9.88 2.42
N GLY A 153 -6.81 9.92 3.42
CA GLY A 153 -7.19 10.14 4.83
C GLY A 153 -6.15 9.69 5.87
N GLY A 154 -5.09 9.00 5.47
CA GLY A 154 -3.95 8.69 6.35
C GLY A 154 -2.91 9.80 6.41
N ALA A 155 -3.35 11.05 6.57
CA ALA A 155 -2.46 12.11 7.06
C ALA A 155 -2.07 11.74 8.51
N ALA A 156 -0.81 11.98 8.84
CA ALA A 156 -0.28 11.78 10.18
C ALA A 156 -1.20 12.36 11.26
N THR A 157 -1.71 11.48 12.11
CA THR A 157 -2.04 11.80 13.51
C THR A 157 -1.47 10.69 14.37
N ASP A 158 -0.15 10.69 14.52
CA ASP A 158 0.43 10.32 15.83
C ASP A 158 0.12 11.48 16.79
N GLY A 159 -1.18 11.67 17.03
CA GLY A 159 -1.73 12.54 18.04
C GLY A 159 -1.96 11.66 19.24
N GLY A 160 -1.02 11.73 20.19
CA GLY A 160 -1.16 11.12 21.49
C GLY A 160 -2.57 11.37 22.03
N ALA A 161 -3.29 10.28 22.28
CA ALA A 161 -4.61 10.34 22.88
C ALA A 161 -4.46 10.93 24.29
N ALA A 162 -4.80 12.21 24.41
CA ALA A 162 -5.23 12.79 25.66
C ALA A 162 -6.47 12.02 26.12
N GLY A 163 -6.30 11.21 27.17
CA GLY A 163 -7.41 10.63 27.93
C GLY A 163 -8.13 11.74 28.66
N GLY A 164 -9.23 12.22 28.06
CA GLY A 164 -10.18 13.13 28.68
C GLY A 164 -10.97 12.43 29.78
N ALA A 165 -11.04 13.09 30.92
CA ALA A 165 -11.70 12.69 32.14
C ALA A 165 -13.23 12.58 32.01
N GLU A 166 -13.82 11.67 32.79
CA GLU A 166 -15.13 11.88 33.42
C GLU A 166 -15.01 11.46 34.89
N GLY A 167 -15.35 12.40 35.77
CA GLY A 167 -15.34 12.22 37.21
C GLY A 167 -16.63 11.58 37.70
N ASP A 168 -16.50 10.84 38.80
CA ASP A 168 -17.60 10.63 39.73
C ASP A 168 -17.11 10.95 41.15
N ALA A 169 -17.93 11.74 41.84
CA ALA A 169 -17.64 12.29 43.15
C ALA A 169 -18.19 11.36 44.23
N GLY A 170 -17.33 10.87 45.12
CA GLY A 170 -17.74 10.13 46.31
C GLY A 170 -16.63 10.15 47.37
N GLY A 171 -16.89 10.84 48.48
CA GLY A 171 -15.91 11.26 49.46
C GLY A 171 -15.44 10.23 50.48
N GLY A 172 -14.55 10.70 51.36
CA GLY A 172 -14.10 10.00 52.57
C GLY A 172 -12.60 10.08 52.72
N GLY A 173 -12.10 11.01 53.54
CA GLY A 173 -10.67 11.23 53.74
C GLY A 173 -9.98 10.17 54.58
N ASP A 174 -8.65 10.20 54.57
CA ASP A 174 -7.83 10.06 55.77
C ASP A 174 -6.45 10.69 55.53
N PHE A 175 -6.03 11.51 56.48
CA PHE A 175 -4.73 12.19 56.51
C PHE A 175 -3.72 11.31 57.26
N GLY A 176 -2.58 11.02 56.65
CA GLY A 176 -1.37 10.51 57.32
C GLY A 176 -0.42 9.91 56.30
N GLY A 177 0.87 10.18 56.25
CA GLY A 177 1.79 10.87 57.14
C GLY A 177 3.20 10.34 56.83
N GLY A 178 4.19 11.22 56.72
CA GLY A 178 5.62 10.91 56.58
C GLY A 178 6.09 10.63 55.14
N ASP A 179 7.26 11.04 54.67
CA ASP A 179 8.41 11.72 55.28
C ASP A 179 9.23 12.30 54.12
N PHE A 180 9.50 13.61 54.13
CA PHE A 180 10.36 14.29 53.16
C PHE A 180 11.78 14.32 53.74
N GLY A 181 12.66 13.45 53.25
CA GLY A 181 14.12 13.59 53.36
C GLY A 181 14.71 13.57 51.95
N GLY A 182 15.43 14.56 51.45
CA GLY A 182 16.30 15.52 52.14
C GLY A 182 17.75 15.22 51.75
N GLY A 183 18.30 16.03 50.86
CA GLY A 183 19.73 16.08 50.53
C GLY A 183 20.04 15.86 49.05
N ASP A 184 20.95 16.56 48.40
CA ASP A 184 21.76 17.74 48.74
C ASP A 184 22.38 18.17 47.41
N PHE A 185 22.35 19.47 47.09
CA PHE A 185 23.00 20.04 45.92
C PHE A 185 24.35 20.59 46.37
N SER A 186 25.43 20.19 45.71
CA SER A 186 26.74 20.82 45.87
C SER A 186 27.38 21.11 44.51
N PHE A 187 27.42 22.42 44.23
CA PHE A 187 28.32 23.28 43.43
C PHE A 187 29.09 22.70 42.23
#